data_AF-A0A9W9Z6W7-F1
#
_entry.id   AF-A0A9W9Z6W7-F1
#
_cell.length_a   1.000
_cell.length_b   1.000
_cell.length_c   1.000
_cell.angle_alpha   90.00
_cell.angle_beta   90.00
_cell.angle_gamma   90.00
#
_symmetry.space_group_name_H-M   'P 1'
#
loop_
_entity.id
_entity.type
_entity.pdbx_description
1 polymer ?
#
loop_
_entity_poly.entity_id
_entity_poly.type
_entity_poly.pdbx_seq_one_letter_code
_entity_poly.pdbx_strand_id
1 'polypeptide(L)' 'MADVDADVLKDWMHQKAKLNCNSLVQAFLDCAQDRTISLAWTCRPEHKAMKQCMEGFYRRANFTKYRQEYLRTVKSK' A
#
# COMPACT_ATOMS: atom_id res chain seq x y z
N MET A 1 -21.47 14.05 -12.51
CA MET A 1 -20.09 13.74 -12.11
C MET A 1 -20.16 12.48 -11.27
N ALA A 2 -19.61 11.36 -11.72
CA ALA A 2 -19.63 10.13 -10.93
C ALA A 2 -18.79 10.36 -9.67
N ASP A 3 -19.46 10.43 -8.51
CA ASP A 3 -18.76 10.41 -7.24
C ASP A 3 -18.27 8.99 -7.04
N VAL A 4 -16.99 8.77 -7.38
CA VAL A 4 -16.33 7.51 -7.04
C VAL A 4 -16.36 7.42 -5.53
N ASP A 5 -17.10 6.44 -5.03
CA ASP A 5 -17.24 6.20 -3.61
C ASP A 5 -15.85 6.13 -2.98
N ALA A 6 -15.61 7.01 -2.00
CA ALA A 6 -14.30 7.18 -1.42
C ALA A 6 -13.80 5.88 -0.75
N ASP A 7 -14.72 5.00 -0.34
CA ASP A 7 -14.40 3.69 0.22
C ASP A 7 -13.87 2.73 -0.86
N VAL A 8 -14.54 2.67 -2.01
CA VAL A 8 -14.12 1.85 -3.16
C VAL A 8 -12.76 2.27 -3.70
N LEU A 9 -12.52 3.59 -3.78
CA LEU A 9 -11.21 4.10 -4.21
C LEU A 9 -10.12 3.76 -3.19
N LYS A 10 -10.41 3.85 -1.89
CA LYS A 10 -9.47 3.45 -0.83
C LYS A 10 -9.14 1.96 -0.92
N ASP A 11 -10.14 1.10 -1.13
CA ASP A 11 -9.91 -0.34 -1.24
C ASP A 11 -9.08 -0.69 -2.47
N TRP A 12 -9.38 -0.09 -3.63
CA TRP A 12 -8.56 -0.25 -4.84
C TRP A 12 -7.12 0.24 -4.63
N MET A 13 -6.94 1.39 -3.98
CA MET A 13 -5.62 1.90 -3.63
C MET A 13 -4.89 0.98 -2.66
N HIS A 14 -5.58 0.40 -1.68
CA HIS A 14 -5.02 -0.60 -0.76
C HIS A 14 -4.57 -1.86 -1.49
N GLN A 15 -5.39 -2.39 -2.38
CA GLN A 15 -5.05 -3.56 -3.20
C GLN A 15 -3.79 -3.29 -4.03
N LYS A 16 -3.74 -2.11 -4.68
CA LYS A 16 -2.59 -1.70 -5.49
C LYS A 16 -1.34 -1.46 -4.65
N ALA A 17 -1.48 -0.87 -3.46
CA ALA A 17 -0.40 -0.69 -2.51
C ALA A 17 0.14 -2.03 -2.03
N LYS A 18 -0.74 -2.98 -1.68
CA LYS A 18 -0.35 -4.34 -1.29
C LYS A 18 0.42 -5.04 -2.40
N LEU A 19 0.00 -4.94 -3.65
CA LEU A 19 0.71 -5.54 -4.79
C LEU A 19 2.10 -4.91 -5.01
N ASN A 20 2.19 -3.58 -4.99
CA ASN A 20 3.48 -2.89 -5.19
C ASN A 20 4.44 -3.10 -4.01
N CYS A 21 3.93 -3.03 -2.79
CA CYS A 21 4.72 -3.21 -1.58
C CYS A 21 4.83 -4.69 -1.17
N ASN A 22 4.29 -5.65 -1.94
CA ASN A 22 4.22 -7.06 -1.55
C ASN A 22 5.60 -7.63 -1.25
N SER A 23 6.61 -7.27 -2.05
CA SER A 23 7.99 -7.71 -1.84
C SER A 23 8.56 -7.22 -0.50
N LEU A 24 8.22 -5.99 -0.09
CA LEU A 24 8.65 -5.42 1.20
C LEU A 24 7.89 -6.04 2.37
N VAL A 25 6.59 -6.31 2.18
CA VAL A 25 5.77 -7.02 3.16
C VAL A 25 6.30 -8.44 3.35
N GLN A 26 6.63 -9.15 2.28
CA GLN A 26 7.24 -10.48 2.33
C GLN A 26 8.58 -10.45 3.06
N ALA A 27 9.46 -9.48 2.77
CA ALA A 27 10.72 -9.34 3.49
C ALA A 27 10.53 -9.10 5.00
N PHE A 28 9.56 -8.25 5.36
CA PHE A 28 9.20 -8.04 6.77
C PHE A 28 8.64 -9.32 7.41
N LEU A 29 7.76 -10.04 6.71
CA LEU A 29 7.18 -11.30 7.18
C LEU A 29 8.25 -12.38 7.36
N ASP A 30 9.19 -12.50 6.44
CA ASP A 30 10.30 -13.45 6.50
C ASP A 30 11.17 -13.19 7.75
N CYS A 31 11.52 -11.93 8.01
CA CYS A 31 12.25 -11.57 9.22
C CYS A 31 11.41 -11.72 10.51
N ALA A 32 10.10 -11.48 10.42
CA ALA A 32 9.18 -11.58 11.55
C ALA A 32 8.82 -13.02 11.92
N GLN A 33 8.85 -13.93 10.95
CA GLN A 33 8.42 -15.31 11.12
C GLN A 33 9.27 -16.05 12.16
N ASP A 34 10.56 -15.73 12.22
CA ASP A 34 11.52 -16.38 13.11
C ASP A 34 11.72 -15.62 14.44
N ARG A 35 11.21 -14.37 14.57
CA ARG A 35 11.53 -13.49 15.71
C ARG A 35 10.33 -12.70 16.21
N THR A 36 9.83 -13.04 17.39
CA THR A 36 8.77 -12.29 18.10
C THR A 36 9.34 -11.25 19.06
N ILE A 37 10.44 -11.55 19.76
CA ILE A 37 11.00 -10.66 20.81
C ILE A 37 11.96 -9.62 20.20
N SER A 38 12.81 -10.05 19.26
CA SER A 38 13.84 -9.19 18.64
C SER A 38 13.37 -8.50 17.35
N LEU A 39 12.07 -8.60 17.04
CA LEU A 39 11.44 -8.07 15.81
C LEU A 39 11.67 -6.56 15.64
N ALA A 40 11.38 -5.80 16.70
CA ALA A 40 11.38 -4.34 16.67
C ALA A 40 12.78 -3.74 16.42
N TRP A 41 13.83 -4.53 16.63
CA TRP A 41 15.22 -4.12 16.43
C TRP A 41 15.78 -4.66 15.12
N THR A 42 15.55 -5.95 14.84
CA THR A 42 16.18 -6.62 13.70
C THR A 42 15.46 -6.32 12.39
N CYS A 43 14.13 -6.40 12.39
CA CYS A 43 13.28 -6.17 11.20
C CYS A 43 12.84 -4.71 11.08
N ARG A 44 13.46 -3.81 11.86
CA ARG A 44 13.24 -2.35 11.82
C ARG A 44 13.50 -1.75 10.43
N PRO A 45 14.52 -2.16 9.64
CA PRO A 45 14.72 -1.66 8.29
C PRO A 45 13.61 -2.11 7.34
N GLU A 46 13.24 -3.39 7.33
CA GLU A 46 12.16 -3.92 6.49
C GLU A 46 10.81 -3.27 6.83
N HIS A 47 10.52 -3.12 8.13
CA HIS A 47 9.32 -2.42 8.59
C HIS A 47 9.29 -0.97 8.11
N LYS A 48 10.44 -0.25 8.16
CA LYS A 48 10.55 1.12 7.65
C LYS A 48 10.33 1.18 6.14
N ALA A 49 10.89 0.24 5.38
CA ALA A 49 10.73 0.17 3.93
C ALA A 49 9.26 -0.09 3.55
N MET A 50 8.64 -1.09 4.18
CA MET A 50 7.21 -1.39 4.00
C MET A 50 6.35 -0.16 4.32
N LYS A 51 6.62 0.49 5.46
CA LYS A 51 5.89 1.68 5.89
C LYS A 51 6.07 2.85 4.91
N GLN A 52 7.29 3.13 4.45
CA GLN A 52 7.55 4.19 3.47
C GLN A 52 6.83 3.94 2.14
N CYS A 53 6.78 2.68 1.69
CA CYS A 53 6.05 2.30 0.50
C CYS A 53 4.55 2.57 0.66
N MET A 54 3.95 2.12 1.76
CA MET A 54 2.53 2.36 2.07
C MET A 54 2.20 3.85 2.28
N GLU A 55 3.01 4.59 3.02
CA GLU A 55 2.82 6.04 3.26
C GLU A 55 2.81 6.84 1.94
N GLY A 56 3.56 6.39 0.94
CA GLY A 56 3.49 6.94 -0.42
C GLY A 56 2.09 6.84 -1.04
N PHE A 57 1.39 5.72 -0.85
CA PHE A 57 0.02 5.54 -1.34
C PHE A 57 -1.00 6.36 -0.54
N TYR A 58 -0.81 6.49 0.78
CA TYR A 58 -1.70 7.27 1.66
C TYR A 58 -1.54 8.79 1.55
N ARG A 59 -0.47 9.26 0.93
CA ARG A 59 -0.23 10.70 0.77
C ARG A 59 -1.37 11.32 -0.04
N ARG A 60 -2.11 12.27 0.56
CA ARG A 60 -3.28 12.95 -0.04
C ARG A 60 -3.04 13.47 -1.47
N ALA A 61 -1.82 13.88 -1.80
CA ALA A 61 -1.42 14.31 -3.14
C ALA A 61 -1.62 13.23 -4.22
N ASN A 62 -1.50 11.94 -3.86
CA ASN A 62 -1.66 10.83 -4.78
C ASN A 62 -3.13 10.39 -4.93
N PHE A 63 -4.03 10.78 -4.01
CA PHE A 63 -5.45 10.40 -4.08
C PHE A 63 -6.10 10.89 -5.37
N THR A 64 -5.83 12.13 -5.78
CA THR A 64 -6.34 12.67 -7.06
C THR A 64 -5.78 11.93 -8.27
N LYS A 65 -4.48 11.58 -8.24
CA LYS A 65 -3.82 10.83 -9.32
C LYS A 65 -4.43 9.43 -9.45
N TYR A 66 -4.54 8.70 -8.35
CA TYR A 66 -5.11 7.36 -8.33
C TYR A 66 -6.61 7.36 -8.66
N ARG A 67 -7.36 8.40 -8.28
CA ARG A 67 -8.76 8.56 -8.69
C ARG A 67 -8.91 8.65 -10.20
N GLN A 68 -8.07 9.45 -10.87
CA GLN A 68 -8.10 9.55 -12.33
C GLN A 68 -7.72 8.22 -13.00
N GLU A 69 -6.73 7.52 -12.45
CA GLU A 69 -6.31 6.20 -12.91
C GLU A 69 -7.43 5.16 -12.77
N TYR A 70 -8.12 5.14 -11.62
CA TYR A 70 -9.27 4.29 -11.36
C TYR A 70 -10.42 4.58 -12.33
N LEU A 71 -10.77 5.86 -12.53
CA LEU A 71 -11.78 6.29 -13.49
C LEU A 71 -11.45 5.86 -14.93
N ARG A 72 -10.16 5.83 -15.30
CA ARG A 72 -9.71 5.30 -16.60
C ARG A 72 -9.91 3.80 -16.71
N THR A 73 -9.53 3.03 -15.69
CA THR A 73 -9.74 1.57 -15.69
C THR A 73 -11.22 1.20 -15.71
N VAL A 74 -12.09 1.96 -15.05
CA VAL A 74 -13.54 1.73 -15.06
C VAL A 74 -14.18 2.14 -16.39
N LYS A 75 -13.76 3.26 -17.00
CA LYS A 75 -14.28 3.70 -18.30
C LYS A 75 -13.88 2.81 -19.48
N SER A 76 -12.81 2.04 -19.35
CA SER A 76 -12.28 1.18 -20.41
C SER A 76 -12.93 -0.21 -20.46
N LYS A 77 -13.88 -0.48 -19.56
CA LYS A 77 -14.64 -1.73 -19.49
C LYS A 77 -16.08 -1.48 -19.90
#